data_AF-A0A7C9NPH3-F1
#
_entry.id   AF-A0A7C9NPH3-F1
#
_cell.length_a   1.000
_cell.length_b   1.000
_cell.length_c   1.000
_cell.angle_alpha   90.00
_cell.angle_beta   90.00
_cell.angle_gamma   90.00
#
_symmetry.space_group_name_H-M   'P 1'
#
loop_
_entity.id
_entity.type
_entity.pdbx_description
1 polymer ?
#
loop_
_entity_poly.entity_id
_entity_poly.type
_entity_poly.pdbx_seq_one_letter_code
_entity_poly.pdbx_strand_id
1 'polypeptide(L)' 'GEKEVLVRDLLPGDIILLKQGAIVSIYGKILKGEVEVDEFLISGEIRPFLKKRKKGLSSFLVVYPLL' A
#
# COMPACT_ATOMS: atom_id res chain seq x y z
N GLY A 1 6.00 -8.05 -17.46
CA GLY A 1 4.67 -8.68 -17.36
C GLY A 1 4.29 -8.75 -15.90
N GLU A 2 3.00 -8.70 -15.59
CA GLU A 2 2.46 -8.81 -14.23
C GLU A 2 1.85 -10.20 -14.02
N LYS A 3 1.90 -10.73 -12.79
CA LYS A 3 1.28 -12.01 -12.42
C LYS A 3 0.56 -11.84 -11.09
N GLU A 4 -0.65 -12.39 -10.99
CA GLU A 4 -1.34 -12.51 -9.71
C GLU A 4 -0.78 -13.69 -8.90
N VAL A 5 -0.53 -13.45 -7.62
CA VAL A 5 0.01 -14.43 -6.66
C VAL A 5 -0.77 -14.31 -5.35
N LEU A 6 -0.78 -15.38 -4.56
CA LEU A 6 -1.35 -15.32 -3.22
C LEU A 6 -0.41 -14.54 -2.30
N VAL A 7 -0.97 -13.78 -1.36
CA VAL A 7 -0.18 -12.99 -0.39
C VAL A 7 0.80 -13.87 0.39
N ARG A 8 0.42 -15.12 0.71
CA ARG A 8 1.27 -16.09 1.42
C ARG A 8 2.51 -16.53 0.63
N ASP A 9 2.52 -16.31 -0.68
CA ASP A 9 3.63 -16.67 -1.56
C ASP A 9 4.60 -15.49 -1.75
N LEU A 10 4.31 -14.32 -1.18
CA LEU A 10 5.19 -13.14 -1.25
C LEU A 10 6.38 -13.31 -0.31
N LEU A 11 7.57 -12.97 -0.81
CA LEU A 11 8.82 -12.97 -0.06
C LEU A 11 9.35 -11.53 0.13
N PRO A 12 10.12 -11.28 1.20
CA PRO A 12 10.80 -9.99 1.37
C PRO A 12 11.66 -9.66 0.15
N GLY A 13 11.42 -8.48 -0.43
CA GLY A 13 12.11 -8.01 -1.64
C GLY A 13 11.27 -8.10 -2.91
N ASP A 14 10.14 -8.82 -2.89
CA ASP A 14 9.21 -8.82 -4.00
C ASP A 14 8.66 -7.41 -4.27
N ILE A 15 8.49 -7.11 -5.57
CA ILE A 15 7.93 -5.84 -6.02
C ILE A 15 6.49 -6.09 -6.45
N ILE A 16 5.56 -5.48 -5.73
CA ILE A 16 4.14 -5.54 -6.02
C ILE A 16 3.64 -4.28 -6.71
N LEU A 17 2.71 -4.44 -7.64
CA LEU A 17 1.94 -3.33 -8.19
C LEU A 17 0.69 -3.13 -7.32
N LEU A 18 0.54 -1.94 -6.75
CA LEU A 18 -0.69 -1.55 -6.06
C LEU A 18 -1.59 -0.78 -7.03
N LYS A 19 -2.82 -1.26 -7.20
CA LYS A 19 -3.87 -0.59 -7.98
C LYS A 19 -4.75 0.25 -7.03
N GLN A 20 -5.42 1.26 -7.57
CA GLN A 20 -6.38 2.05 -6.81
C GLN A 20 -7.50 1.16 -6.25
N GLY A 21 -7.93 1.43 -5.01
CA GLY A 21 -8.92 0.62 -4.29
C GLY A 21 -8.37 -0.67 -3.69
N ALA A 22 -7.10 -1.01 -3.93
CA ALA A 22 -6.50 -2.19 -3.34
C ALA A 22 -6.31 -2.04 -1.82
N ILE A 23 -6.45 -3.17 -1.11
CA ILE A 23 -6.06 -3.28 0.29
C ILE A 23 -4.64 -3.79 0.36
N VAL A 24 -3.78 -3.08 1.06
CA VAL A 24 -2.41 -3.49 1.34
C VAL A 24 -2.42 -4.37 2.56
N SER A 25 -2.13 -5.65 2.38
CA SER A 25 -2.16 -6.68 3.44
C SER A 25 -0.77 -7.00 4.01
N ILE A 26 0.27 -6.26 3.62
CA ILE A 26 1.65 -6.47 4.06
C ILE A 26 2.36 -5.14 4.37
N TYR A 27 3.44 -5.19 5.14
CA TYR A 27 4.34 -4.06 5.30
C TYR A 27 5.24 -3.89 4.07
N GLY A 28 5.60 -2.66 3.73
CA GLY A 28 6.44 -2.40 2.57
C GLY A 28 6.97 -0.98 2.49
N LYS A 29 7.55 -0.64 1.33
CA LYS A 29 8.06 0.70 1.04
C LYS A 29 7.69 1.09 -0.38
N ILE A 30 7.27 2.33 -0.57
CA ILE A 30 6.96 2.85 -1.91
C ILE A 30 8.26 3.04 -2.69
N LEU A 31 8.43 2.24 -3.75
CA LEU A 31 9.58 2.33 -4.66
C LEU A 31 9.38 3.40 -5.74
N LYS A 32 8.14 3.58 -6.22
CA LYS A 32 7.74 4.54 -7.25
C LYS A 32 6.26 4.92 -7.08
N GLY A 33 5.92 6.17 -7.42
CA GLY A 33 4.56 6.69 -7.35
C GLY A 33 4.22 7.38 -6.03
N GLU A 34 2.97 7.81 -5.94
CA GLU A 34 2.36 8.47 -4.79
C GLU A 34 0.97 7.88 -4.58
N VAL A 35 0.51 7.86 -3.33
CA VAL A 35 -0.75 7.24 -2.95
C VAL A 35 -1.33 7.88 -1.71
N GLU A 36 -2.65 8.04 -1.69
CA GLU A 36 -3.39 8.36 -0.47
C GLU A 36 -3.87 7.08 0.21
N VAL A 37 -3.67 7.05 1.52
CA VAL A 37 -3.83 5.83 2.30
C VAL A 37 -4.68 6.10 3.53
N ASP A 38 -5.72 5.29 3.71
CA ASP A 38 -6.51 5.26 4.95
C ASP A 38 -5.78 4.43 6.00
N GLU A 39 -5.38 5.09 7.09
CA GLU A 39 -4.78 4.43 8.24
C GLU A 39 -5.69 4.47 9.48
N PHE A 40 -6.98 4.81 9.38
CA PHE A 40 -7.87 4.98 10.54
C PHE A 40 -7.87 3.77 11.47
N LEU A 41 -7.88 2.55 10.92
CA LEU A 41 -7.83 1.31 11.71
C LEU A 41 -6.50 1.08 12.43
N ILE A 42 -5.43 1.78 12.05
CA ILE A 42 -4.07 1.63 12.58
C ILE A 42 -3.69 2.81 13.47
N SER A 43 -3.96 4.04 13.02
CA SER A 43 -3.56 5.29 13.67
C SER A 43 -4.71 6.03 14.35
N GLY A 44 -5.98 5.70 14.05
CA GLY A 44 -7.16 6.43 14.51
C GLY A 44 -7.42 7.75 13.78
N GLU A 45 -6.62 8.07 12.77
CA GLU A 45 -6.70 9.33 12.02
C GLU A 45 -7.74 9.24 10.92
N ILE A 46 -8.67 10.18 10.90
CA ILE A 46 -9.82 10.19 9.98
C ILE A 46 -9.39 10.63 8.56
N ARG A 47 -8.32 11.43 8.46
CA ARG A 47 -7.86 11.98 7.18
C ARG A 47 -6.83 11.05 6.53
N PRO A 48 -6.95 10.78 5.21
CA PRO A 48 -5.95 9.99 4.50
C PRO A 48 -4.56 10.63 4.56
N PHE A 49 -3.54 9.78 4.57
CA PHE A 49 -2.15 10.21 4.48
C PHE A 49 -1.62 10.09 3.06
N LEU A 50 -1.11 11.18 2.52
CA LEU A 50 -0.31 11.14 1.30
C LEU A 50 1.05 10.48 1.60
N LYS A 51 1.32 9.35 0.94
CA LYS A 51 2.59 8.66 0.97
C LYS A 51 3.26 8.71 -0.40
N LYS A 52 4.56 9.01 -0.38
CA LYS A 52 5.42 9.12 -1.57
C LYS A 52 6.63 8.20 -1.44
N ARG A 53 7.43 8.17 -2.50
CA ARG A 53 8.67 7.39 -2.59
C ARG A 53 9.49 7.42 -1.30
N LYS A 54 10.03 6.26 -0.93
CA LYS A 54 10.84 5.99 0.27
C LYS A 54 10.09 6.02 1.61
N LYS A 55 8.78 6.28 1.65
CA LYS A 55 7.98 6.18 2.88
C LYS A 55 7.52 4.74 3.10
N GLY A 56 7.43 4.33 4.37
CA GLY A 56 6.94 3.02 4.78
C GLY A 56 5.43 2.90 4.59
N LEU A 57 4.99 1.72 4.17
CA LEU A 57 3.60 1.29 4.15
C LEU A 57 3.37 0.26 5.25
N SER A 58 2.27 0.42 5.97
CA SER A 58 1.80 -0.53 6.98
C SER A 58 0.87 -1.56 6.34
N SER A 59 0.75 -2.74 6.94
CA SER A 59 -0.29 -3.70 6.58
C SER A 59 -1.67 -3.21 7.05
N PHE A 60 -2.73 -3.60 6.34
CA PHE A 60 -4.15 -3.25 6.55
C PHE A 60 -4.55 -1.85 6.09
N LEU A 61 -3.91 -1.36 5.04
CA LEU A 61 -4.17 -0.03 4.50
C LEU A 61 -5.06 -0.06 3.26
N VAL A 62 -6.04 0.84 3.16
CA VAL A 62 -6.86 1.01 1.94
C VAL A 62 -6.27 2.12 1.07
N VAL A 63 -6.06 1.82 -0.21
CA VAL A 63 -5.53 2.78 -1.19
C VAL A 63 -6.67 3.50 -1.90
N TYR A 64 -6.71 4.83 -1.81
CA TYR A 64 -7.67 5.64 -2.56
C TYR A 64 -7.12 6.11 -3.91
N PRO A 65 -8.01 6.40 -4.90
CA PRO A 65 -7.66 7.17 -6.08
C PRO A 65 -7.14 8.55 -5.67
N LEU A 66 -6.05 9.01 -6.30
CA LEU A 66 -5.76 10.43 -6.32
C LEU A 66 -6.77 11.09 -7.27
N LEU A 67 -7.57 12.03 -6.75
CA LEU A 67 -8.50 12.86 -7.52
C LEU A 67 -7.76 13.78 -8.51
#